data_AF-A0A8S3RFK8-F1
#
_entry.id   AF-A0A8S3RFK8-F1
#
_cell.length_a   1.000
_cell.length_b   1.000
_cell.length_c   1.000
_cell.angle_alpha   90.00
_cell.angle_beta   90.00
_cell.angle_gamma   90.00
#
_symmetry.space_group_name_H-M   'P 1'
#
loop_
_entity.id
_entity.type
_entity.pdbx_description
1 polymer ?
#
loop_
_entity_poly.entity_id
_entity_poly.type
_entity_poly.pdbx_seq_one_letter_code
_entity_poly.pdbx_strand_id
1 'polypeptide(L)'
;MVSHAKKKRLDFDDPNSLTDEDIVSLTGITKEQFEFLVSSVSKLKKSANRSPITAIAILISGNSFWNRSKRKVSKIVQQAKSALSEDFVPSYIGFHHISRDEIIENHTTNFATQLFSNFLSDSVITIMDGTYIYIQKSNKFKFQRRCFSMHKHRPLLKPMVVTSTDGYILSILGPYLADGKNNDASIVQHMMRSNDENMMKWFKKDDILILDRGFRDALEFLHACGFQTESPAFLAKSAKQFSTEDANLSRLVTKIRWTVESVNARIKTWKYFDKVVPNIDILNLKEYLRIVGAICNKFKPPLITSVEEHCDIARSMLEKSKQPNLLQERVLKDKALGKRSREWVPLHDCKHYDNFPKLTVDYLRSLTFGVYQLYQAPNYADQHLDNDGDIDIFLHTVSSSIVQAKIQSRHTSCKQYCLWLITYHYLKPDSIQTNLYCLPPMKSSGLIISP
;
A
#
# COMPACT_ATOMS: atom_id res chain seq x y z
N MET A 1 42.71 26.59 -0.53
CA MET A 1 41.90 27.55 0.25
C MET A 1 40.45 27.41 -0.19
N VAL A 2 39.68 26.59 0.53
CA VAL A 2 38.25 26.38 0.24
C VAL A 2 37.49 27.51 0.92
N SER A 3 36.79 28.33 0.13
CA SER A 3 35.98 29.43 0.61
C SER A 3 34.86 28.90 1.50
N HIS A 4 34.74 29.49 2.68
CA HIS A 4 33.64 29.24 3.61
C HIS A 4 32.34 29.78 2.99
N ALA A 5 31.60 28.95 2.27
CA ALA A 5 30.21 29.24 1.95
C ALA A 5 29.44 29.41 3.27
N LYS A 6 29.11 30.67 3.61
CA LYS A 6 28.26 31.03 4.75
C LYS A 6 26.98 30.19 4.66
N LYS A 7 26.72 29.33 5.65
CA LYS A 7 25.41 28.70 5.84
C LYS A 7 24.37 29.81 5.96
N LYS A 8 23.65 30.11 4.87
CA LYS A 8 22.53 31.06 4.86
C LYS A 8 21.55 30.59 5.93
N ARG A 9 21.25 31.44 6.90
CA ARG A 9 20.32 31.13 7.99
C ARG A 9 18.93 30.98 7.37
N LEU A 10 18.28 29.82 7.58
CA LEU A 10 16.89 29.66 7.15
C LEU A 10 16.04 30.72 7.86
N ASP A 11 15.31 31.48 7.07
CA ASP A 11 14.37 32.48 7.54
C ASP A 11 13.10 32.32 6.72
N PHE A 12 12.04 31.79 7.36
CA PHE A 12 10.74 31.63 6.71
C PHE A 12 9.89 32.91 6.83
N ASP A 13 10.29 33.86 7.68
CA ASP A 13 9.58 35.14 7.84
C ASP A 13 9.93 36.14 6.73
N ASP A 14 11.08 35.97 6.07
CA ASP A 14 11.46 36.75 4.89
C ASP A 14 10.97 36.05 3.61
N PRO A 15 9.98 36.61 2.89
CA PRO A 15 9.41 35.99 1.69
C PRO A 15 10.42 35.83 0.54
N ASN A 16 11.56 36.53 0.56
CA ASN A 16 12.61 36.46 -0.45
C ASN A 16 13.78 35.55 -0.04
N SER A 17 13.76 35.01 1.18
CA SER A 17 14.86 34.21 1.72
C SER A 17 14.89 32.78 1.15
N LEU A 18 13.71 32.22 0.87
CA LEU A 18 13.49 30.85 0.40
C LEU A 18 12.63 30.84 -0.87
N THR A 19 13.06 30.07 -1.86
CA THR A 19 12.26 29.79 -3.06
C THR A 19 11.15 28.78 -2.77
N ASP A 20 10.18 28.62 -3.69
CA ASP A 20 9.15 27.60 -3.56
C ASP A 20 9.76 26.18 -3.51
N GLU A 21 10.78 25.92 -4.33
CA GLU A 21 11.53 24.66 -4.34
C GLU A 21 12.21 24.37 -2.99
N ASP A 22 12.78 25.40 -2.34
CA ASP A 22 13.35 25.27 -1.00
C ASP A 22 12.28 24.87 0.01
N ILE A 23 11.10 25.51 -0.04
CA ILE A 23 9.99 25.24 0.86
C ILE A 23 9.44 23.82 0.63
N VAL A 24 9.27 23.39 -0.62
CA VAL A 24 8.85 22.02 -0.95
C VAL A 24 9.88 21.00 -0.45
N SER A 25 11.17 21.25 -0.63
CA SER A 25 12.24 20.36 -0.15
C SER A 25 12.29 20.25 1.38
N LEU A 26 11.99 21.35 2.08
CA LEU A 26 12.01 21.42 3.54
C LEU A 26 10.72 20.90 4.18
N THR A 27 9.56 21.16 3.56
CA THR A 27 8.24 20.98 4.17
C THR A 27 7.33 19.98 3.46
N GLY A 28 7.64 19.63 2.22
CA GLY A 28 6.84 18.74 1.40
C GLY A 28 5.58 19.39 0.79
N ILE A 29 5.35 20.68 1.00
CA ILE A 29 4.23 21.45 0.46
C ILE A 29 4.73 22.75 -0.19
N THR A 30 3.95 23.33 -1.09
CA THR A 30 4.30 24.60 -1.74
C THR A 30 4.24 25.77 -0.75
N LYS A 31 4.83 26.90 -1.11
CA LYS A 31 4.80 28.14 -0.33
C LYS A 31 3.38 28.59 -0.04
N GLU A 32 2.51 28.60 -1.04
CA GLU A 32 1.09 28.95 -0.89
C GLU A 32 0.38 28.01 0.10
N GLN A 33 0.60 26.70 -0.02
CA GLN A 33 0.05 25.70 0.90
C GLN A 33 0.57 25.89 2.32
N PHE A 34 1.85 26.23 2.47
CA PHE A 34 2.46 26.51 3.76
C PHE A 34 1.87 27.77 4.40
N GLU A 35 1.68 28.85 3.63
CA GLU A 35 1.02 30.08 4.09
C GLU A 35 -0.42 29.82 4.54
N PHE A 36 -1.18 29.01 3.78
CA PHE A 36 -2.51 28.55 4.18
C PHE A 36 -2.49 27.77 5.49
N LEU A 37 -1.53 26.85 5.65
CA LEU A 37 -1.40 26.07 6.88
C LEU A 37 -1.14 26.97 8.09
N VAL A 38 -0.30 28.00 7.93
CA VAL A 38 -0.03 28.97 8.99
C VAL A 38 -1.26 29.81 9.30
N SER A 39 -1.99 30.29 8.29
CA SER A 39 -3.19 31.11 8.48
C SER A 39 -4.35 30.34 9.12
N SER A 40 -4.35 29.01 8.96
CA SER A 40 -5.32 28.10 9.59
C SER A 40 -5.14 27.94 11.10
N VAL A 41 -4.05 28.47 11.68
CA VAL A 41 -3.73 28.27 13.11
C VAL A 41 -3.87 29.58 13.88
N SER A 42 -4.99 29.72 14.58
CA SER A 42 -5.34 30.93 15.34
C SER A 42 -4.66 31.02 16.72
N LYS A 43 -4.44 29.87 17.38
CA LYS A 43 -3.91 29.81 18.75
C LYS A 43 -2.41 30.06 18.85
N LEU A 44 -1.70 29.99 17.73
CA LEU A 44 -0.27 30.19 17.70
C LEU A 44 0.05 31.68 17.58
N LYS A 45 0.21 32.37 18.71
CA LYS A 45 0.51 33.80 18.73
C LYS A 45 1.98 34.11 18.44
N LYS A 46 2.22 35.24 17.78
CA LYS A 46 3.55 35.85 17.64
C LYS A 46 4.10 36.17 19.03
N SER A 47 5.39 35.91 19.23
CA SER A 47 6.11 36.34 20.44
C SER A 47 7.41 37.04 20.05
N ALA A 48 8.08 37.68 21.02
CA ALA A 48 9.35 38.36 20.76
C ALA A 48 10.43 37.48 20.11
N ASN A 49 10.35 36.15 20.28
CA ASN A 49 11.39 35.21 19.86
C ASN A 49 11.02 34.35 18.64
N ARG A 50 9.75 34.39 18.16
CA ARG A 50 9.27 33.58 17.04
C ARG A 50 7.96 34.12 16.47
N SER A 51 7.79 33.98 15.17
CA SER A 51 6.49 34.05 14.50
C SER A 51 5.80 32.67 14.47
N PRO A 52 4.50 32.63 14.11
CA PRO A 52 3.78 31.39 13.82
C PRO A 52 4.39 30.64 12.63
N ILE A 53 4.77 31.38 11.57
CA ILE A 53 5.47 30.89 10.38
C ILE A 53 6.73 30.10 10.77
N THR A 54 7.66 30.74 11.49
CA THR A 54 8.90 30.10 11.94
C THR A 54 8.61 28.90 12.84
N ALA A 55 7.58 28.95 13.69
CA ALA A 55 7.24 27.86 14.59
C ALA A 55 6.73 26.61 13.85
N ILE A 56 5.86 26.79 12.86
CA ILE A 56 5.34 25.71 12.02
C ILE A 56 6.44 25.17 11.10
N ALA A 57 7.27 26.06 10.54
CA ALA A 57 8.43 25.67 9.73
C ALA A 57 9.39 24.77 10.52
N ILE A 58 9.70 25.12 11.77
CA ILE A 58 10.56 24.31 12.65
C ILE A 58 9.96 22.92 12.89
N LEU A 59 8.66 22.83 13.16
CA LEU A 59 7.99 21.56 13.39
C LEU A 59 8.07 20.64 12.16
N ILE A 60 7.76 21.18 10.98
CA ILE A 60 7.63 20.41 9.74
C ILE A 60 8.99 20.04 9.14
N SER A 61 9.92 21.00 9.05
CA SER A 61 11.25 20.78 8.46
C SER A 61 12.21 20.00 9.36
N GLY A 62 11.89 19.91 10.65
CA GLY A 62 12.71 19.24 11.65
C GLY A 62 13.88 20.07 12.17
N ASN A 63 14.43 19.64 13.30
CA ASN A 63 15.37 20.43 14.11
C ASN A 63 16.74 20.69 13.46
N SER A 64 17.15 19.87 12.49
CA SER A 64 18.54 19.85 11.97
C SER A 64 18.97 21.14 11.26
N PHE A 65 18.03 21.96 10.82
CA PHE A 65 18.32 23.15 10.03
C PHE A 65 18.33 24.46 10.84
N TRP A 66 18.03 24.40 12.14
CA TRP A 66 17.81 25.59 12.96
C TRP A 66 18.95 25.84 13.95
N ASN A 67 19.62 26.99 13.84
CA ASN A 67 20.69 27.41 14.76
C ASN A 67 20.10 27.98 16.07
N ARG A 68 19.39 27.16 16.83
CA ARG A 68 18.78 27.50 18.12
C ARG A 68 19.08 26.41 19.15
N SER A 69 19.14 26.77 20.44
CA SER A 69 19.32 25.79 21.51
C SER A 69 18.20 24.73 21.48
N LYS A 70 18.55 23.45 21.65
CA LYS A 70 17.59 22.32 21.63
C LYS A 70 16.36 22.54 22.52
N ARG A 71 16.55 23.12 23.71
CA ARG A 71 15.45 23.43 24.65
C ARG A 71 14.45 24.43 24.09
N LYS A 72 14.93 25.52 23.46
CA LYS A 72 14.06 26.53 22.82
C LYS A 72 13.31 25.90 21.65
N VAL A 73 13.99 25.13 20.80
CA VAL A 73 13.37 24.44 19.66
C VAL A 73 12.26 23.49 20.12
N SER A 74 12.52 22.66 21.14
CA SER A 74 11.51 21.76 21.70
C SER A 74 10.26 22.50 22.20
N LYS A 75 10.41 23.64 22.88
CA LYS A 75 9.27 24.46 23.31
C LYS A 75 8.47 25.00 22.11
N ILE A 76 9.16 25.45 21.06
CA ILE A 76 8.53 25.95 19.83
C ILE A 76 7.74 24.86 19.14
N VAL A 77 8.36 23.69 18.96
CA VAL A 77 7.75 22.49 18.36
C VAL A 77 6.50 22.08 19.12
N GLN A 78 6.57 22.01 20.45
CA GLN A 78 5.42 21.65 21.28
C GLN A 78 4.25 22.63 21.09
N GLN A 79 4.53 23.94 21.06
CA GLN A 79 3.50 24.96 20.85
C GLN A 79 2.89 24.90 19.45
N ALA A 80 3.70 24.71 18.40
CA ALA A 80 3.22 24.56 17.03
C ALA A 80 2.39 23.28 16.88
N LYS A 81 2.86 22.16 17.45
CA LYS A 81 2.16 20.87 17.47
C LYS A 81 0.79 21.00 18.09
N SER A 82 0.70 21.54 19.32
CA SER A 82 -0.59 21.75 19.99
C SER A 82 -1.54 22.62 19.16
N ALA A 83 -1.04 23.72 18.60
CA ALA A 83 -1.88 24.62 17.82
C ALA A 83 -2.42 23.95 16.53
N LEU A 84 -1.58 23.21 15.79
CA LEU A 84 -2.02 22.45 14.62
C LEU A 84 -2.99 21.32 14.98
N SER A 85 -2.72 20.58 16.05
CA SER A 85 -3.59 19.50 16.52
C SER A 85 -4.98 19.97 16.92
N GLU A 86 -5.11 21.22 17.36
CA GLU A 86 -6.39 21.78 17.79
C GLU A 86 -7.11 22.57 16.69
N ASP A 87 -6.39 23.32 15.87
CA ASP A 87 -7.00 24.27 14.92
C ASP A 87 -7.06 23.73 13.48
N PHE A 88 -6.14 22.81 13.11
CA PHE A 88 -6.03 22.30 11.73
C PHE A 88 -6.45 20.84 11.60
N VAL A 89 -5.92 19.95 12.45
CA VAL A 89 -6.17 18.50 12.36
C VAL A 89 -7.65 18.11 12.39
N PRO A 90 -8.50 18.67 13.28
CA PRO A 90 -9.91 18.27 13.35
C PRO A 90 -10.72 18.58 12.10
N SER A 91 -10.23 19.47 11.22
CA SER A 91 -10.90 19.82 9.96
C SER A 91 -10.62 18.81 8.83
N TYR A 92 -9.64 17.92 9.00
CA TYR A 92 -9.16 17.04 7.92
C TYR A 92 -8.90 15.58 8.34
N ILE A 93 -8.90 15.25 9.64
CA ILE A 93 -8.65 13.89 10.16
C ILE A 93 -9.55 13.58 11.36
N GLY A 94 -10.14 12.38 11.32
CA GLY A 94 -10.94 11.75 12.36
C GLY A 94 -12.41 11.69 11.97
N PHE A 95 -13.10 10.58 12.24
CA PHE A 95 -14.44 10.29 11.73
C PHE A 95 -15.51 11.40 11.88
N HIS A 96 -15.36 12.30 12.86
CA HIS A 96 -16.24 13.45 13.05
C HIS A 96 -16.15 14.55 11.98
N HIS A 97 -15.06 14.63 11.22
CA HIS A 97 -14.80 15.77 10.33
C HIS A 97 -15.47 15.63 8.96
N ILE A 98 -15.82 14.41 8.56
CA ILE A 98 -16.34 14.09 7.23
C ILE A 98 -17.60 13.23 7.33
N SER A 99 -18.60 13.56 6.51
CA SER A 99 -19.84 12.79 6.47
C SER A 99 -19.64 11.46 5.72
N ARG A 100 -20.57 10.53 5.92
CA ARG A 100 -20.59 9.27 5.15
C ARG A 100 -20.86 9.54 3.67
N ASP A 101 -21.83 10.40 3.38
CA ASP A 101 -22.24 10.74 2.02
C ASP A 101 -21.07 11.35 1.26
N GLU A 102 -20.31 12.25 1.88
CA GLU A 102 -19.10 12.83 1.29
C GLU A 102 -18.02 11.77 0.99
N ILE A 103 -17.83 10.77 1.86
CA ILE A 103 -16.90 9.66 1.57
C ILE A 103 -17.40 8.81 0.40
N ILE A 104 -18.70 8.53 0.33
CA ILE A 104 -19.29 7.71 -0.72
C ILE A 104 -19.21 8.42 -2.07
N GLU A 105 -19.57 9.69 -2.10
CA GLU A 105 -19.62 10.50 -3.33
C GLU A 105 -18.24 10.91 -3.84
N ASN A 106 -17.33 11.33 -2.94
CA ASN A 106 -16.09 12.00 -3.36
C ASN A 106 -14.83 11.16 -3.14
N HIS A 107 -14.87 10.15 -2.28
CA HIS A 107 -13.69 9.39 -1.87
C HIS A 107 -13.79 7.87 -2.08
N THR A 108 -14.94 7.41 -2.60
CA THR A 108 -15.12 6.02 -2.99
C THR A 108 -14.96 5.88 -4.49
N THR A 109 -13.93 5.14 -4.89
CA THR A 109 -13.59 4.93 -6.30
C THR A 109 -14.61 4.04 -6.99
N ASN A 110 -14.85 4.30 -8.27
CA ASN A 110 -15.68 3.46 -9.13
C ASN A 110 -15.20 2.00 -9.16
N PHE A 111 -13.88 1.78 -9.07
CA PHE A 111 -13.29 0.45 -8.91
C PHE A 111 -13.87 -0.28 -7.68
N ALA A 112 -13.78 0.33 -6.51
CA ALA A 112 -14.22 -0.30 -5.28
C ALA A 112 -15.74 -0.53 -5.27
N THR A 113 -16.51 0.48 -5.71
CA THR A 113 -17.97 0.37 -5.80
C THR A 113 -18.37 -0.77 -6.73
N GLN A 114 -17.78 -0.85 -7.93
CA GLN A 114 -18.11 -1.89 -8.90
C GLN A 114 -17.68 -3.30 -8.46
N LEU A 115 -16.59 -3.42 -7.69
CA LEU A 115 -16.05 -4.71 -7.23
C LEU A 115 -16.75 -5.27 -5.98
N PHE A 116 -17.09 -4.41 -5.02
CA PHE A 116 -17.48 -4.84 -3.67
C PHE A 116 -18.82 -4.28 -3.19
N SER A 117 -19.45 -3.38 -3.95
CA SER A 117 -20.72 -2.75 -3.59
C SER A 117 -21.58 -2.55 -4.85
N ASN A 118 -22.48 -1.57 -4.81
CA ASN A 118 -23.22 -1.09 -5.96
C ASN A 118 -23.46 0.42 -5.82
N PHE A 119 -23.69 1.11 -6.94
CA PHE A 119 -23.84 2.58 -6.99
C PHE A 119 -25.10 3.12 -6.31
N LEU A 120 -26.04 2.24 -5.90
CA LEU A 120 -27.24 2.62 -5.13
C LEU A 120 -27.07 2.38 -3.63
N SER A 121 -25.93 1.85 -3.20
CA SER A 121 -25.65 1.53 -1.80
C SER A 121 -25.21 2.76 -1.01
N ASP A 122 -25.61 2.83 0.26
CA ASP A 122 -25.09 3.81 1.24
C ASP A 122 -23.95 3.21 2.11
N SER A 123 -23.42 2.05 1.72
CA SER A 123 -22.26 1.42 2.36
C SER A 123 -20.99 2.21 2.08
N VAL A 124 -20.26 2.53 3.14
CA VAL A 124 -18.89 3.04 3.04
C VAL A 124 -17.93 1.88 2.82
N ILE A 125 -16.95 2.08 1.94
CA ILE A 125 -15.82 1.15 1.75
C ILE A 125 -14.56 1.79 2.35
N THR A 126 -14.00 1.17 3.39
CA THR A 126 -12.72 1.60 3.98
C THR A 126 -11.66 0.52 3.86
N ILE A 127 -10.40 0.96 3.82
CA ILE A 127 -9.23 0.11 3.82
C ILE A 127 -8.46 0.38 5.10
N MET A 128 -8.10 -0.68 5.84
CA MET A 128 -7.32 -0.57 7.07
C MET A 128 -6.00 -1.31 6.94
N ASP A 129 -4.92 -0.65 7.33
CA ASP A 129 -3.59 -1.27 7.31
C ASP A 129 -2.68 -0.68 8.39
N GLY A 130 -1.93 -1.58 9.04
CA GLY A 130 -0.93 -1.22 10.01
C GLY A 130 0.37 -0.82 9.31
N THR A 131 0.95 0.31 9.70
CA THR A 131 2.29 0.67 9.25
C THR A 131 3.28 0.70 10.42
N TYR A 132 4.54 1.01 10.14
CA TYR A 132 5.61 0.95 11.13
C TYR A 132 6.40 2.26 11.14
N ILE A 133 6.59 2.81 12.34
CA ILE A 133 7.51 3.92 12.60
C ILE A 133 8.65 3.40 13.45
N TYR A 134 9.88 3.51 12.95
CA TYR A 134 11.06 3.04 13.67
C TYR A 134 11.43 4.02 14.77
N ILE A 135 11.77 3.50 15.93
CA ILE A 135 12.15 4.31 17.10
C ILE A 135 13.52 3.90 17.60
N GLN A 136 14.16 4.79 18.36
CA GLN A 136 15.42 4.48 19.02
C GLN A 136 15.24 3.32 20.02
N LYS A 137 16.32 2.57 20.25
CA LYS A 137 16.39 1.63 21.37
C LYS A 137 16.23 2.43 22.67
N SER A 138 15.35 1.96 23.54
CA SER A 138 15.11 2.60 24.84
C SER A 138 15.94 1.94 25.93
N ASN A 139 16.45 2.73 26.88
CA ASN A 139 17.09 2.21 28.10
C ASN A 139 16.06 1.69 29.12
N LYS A 140 14.76 1.93 28.89
CA LYS A 140 13.68 1.34 29.70
C LYS A 140 13.40 -0.08 29.21
N PHE A 141 14.02 -1.09 29.82
CA PHE A 141 13.97 -2.48 29.34
C PHE A 141 12.55 -3.03 29.11
N LYS A 142 11.58 -2.70 29.97
CA LYS A 142 10.18 -3.10 29.77
C LYS A 142 9.60 -2.52 28.47
N PHE A 143 9.83 -1.24 28.21
CA PHE A 143 9.38 -0.59 26.98
C PHE A 143 10.14 -1.13 25.76
N GLN A 144 11.46 -1.27 25.87
CA GLN A 144 12.32 -1.82 24.81
C GLN A 144 11.83 -3.21 24.33
N ARG A 145 11.52 -4.12 25.26
CA ARG A 145 10.99 -5.45 24.91
C ARG A 145 9.64 -5.37 24.20
N ARG A 146 8.79 -4.41 24.59
CA ARG A 146 7.45 -4.27 24.03
C ARG A 146 7.39 -3.55 22.69
N CYS A 147 8.37 -2.70 22.38
CA CYS A 147 8.46 -2.05 21.08
C CYS A 147 9.34 -2.82 20.09
N PHE A 148 10.03 -3.88 20.49
CA PHE A 148 10.83 -4.68 19.57
C PHE A 148 9.97 -5.59 18.70
N SER A 149 10.02 -5.39 17.38
CA SER A 149 9.34 -6.26 16.42
C SER A 149 10.25 -7.43 16.04
N MET A 150 9.78 -8.66 16.30
CA MET A 150 10.46 -9.87 15.84
C MET A 150 10.47 -9.98 14.31
N HIS A 151 9.44 -9.47 13.64
CA HIS A 151 9.33 -9.50 12.17
C HIS A 151 10.29 -8.51 11.49
N LYS A 152 10.49 -7.32 12.07
CA LYS A 152 11.38 -6.29 11.48
C LYS A 152 12.77 -6.26 12.13
N HIS A 153 13.00 -7.09 13.15
CA HIS A 153 14.22 -7.15 13.96
C HIS A 153 14.69 -5.79 14.49
N ARG A 154 13.74 -4.90 14.82
CA ARG A 154 14.05 -3.56 15.35
C ARG A 154 12.93 -2.96 16.20
N PRO A 155 13.25 -1.99 17.08
CA PRO A 155 12.24 -1.22 17.80
C PRO A 155 11.36 -0.39 16.85
N LEU A 156 10.05 -0.51 16.99
CA LEU A 156 9.06 0.23 16.23
C LEU A 156 7.76 0.43 17.02
N LEU A 157 6.94 1.34 16.51
CA LEU A 157 5.54 1.49 16.91
C LEU A 157 4.64 1.34 15.68
N LYS A 158 3.40 0.92 15.91
CA LYS A 158 2.44 0.55 14.87
C LYS A 158 1.25 1.50 14.86
N PRO A 159 1.22 2.55 14.04
CA PRO A 159 -0.04 3.25 13.76
C PRO A 159 -0.92 2.43 12.82
N MET A 160 -2.24 2.51 13.02
CA MET A 160 -3.24 1.92 12.14
C MET A 160 -3.85 3.03 11.29
N VAL A 161 -3.73 2.92 9.97
CA VAL A 161 -4.24 3.92 9.03
C VAL A 161 -5.57 3.41 8.47
N VAL A 162 -6.60 4.26 8.51
CA VAL A 162 -7.93 4.01 7.93
C VAL A 162 -8.11 4.98 6.78
N THR A 163 -8.29 4.47 5.56
CA THR A 163 -8.48 5.29 4.36
C THR A 163 -9.73 4.89 3.59
N SER A 164 -10.22 5.80 2.78
CA SER A 164 -11.12 5.51 1.66
C SER A 164 -10.36 4.81 0.54
N THR A 165 -11.03 4.59 -0.60
CA THR A 165 -10.48 3.81 -1.72
C THR A 165 -9.71 4.66 -2.73
N ASP A 166 -9.86 6.00 -2.69
CA ASP A 166 -9.04 6.97 -3.42
C ASP A 166 -7.79 7.43 -2.66
N GLY A 167 -7.68 7.05 -1.38
CA GLY A 167 -6.54 7.36 -0.51
C GLY A 167 -6.76 8.52 0.45
N TYR A 168 -7.97 9.06 0.53
CA TYR A 168 -8.32 10.00 1.59
C TYR A 168 -8.19 9.32 2.97
N ILE A 169 -7.50 9.97 3.90
CA ILE A 169 -7.22 9.41 5.22
C ILE A 169 -8.37 9.76 6.15
N LEU A 170 -9.19 8.79 6.55
CA LEU A 170 -10.26 9.04 7.53
C LEU A 170 -9.66 9.26 8.92
N SER A 171 -8.76 8.36 9.35
CA SER A 171 -8.09 8.49 10.64
C SER A 171 -6.76 7.73 10.70
N ILE A 172 -5.92 8.12 11.66
CA ILE A 172 -4.68 7.42 12.02
C ILE A 172 -4.72 7.16 13.53
N LEU A 173 -4.85 5.88 13.88
CA LEU A 173 -5.06 5.40 15.23
C LEU A 173 -3.79 4.79 15.84
N GLY A 174 -3.79 4.65 17.16
CA GLY A 174 -2.60 4.30 17.95
C GLY A 174 -1.69 5.51 18.21
N PRO A 175 -0.35 5.36 18.14
CA PRO A 175 0.37 4.16 17.70
C PRO A 175 0.43 3.07 18.80
N TYR A 176 0.38 1.81 18.38
CA TYR A 176 0.45 0.63 19.25
C TYR A 176 1.89 0.11 19.40
N LEU A 177 2.14 -0.68 20.44
CA LEU A 177 3.43 -1.34 20.66
C LEU A 177 3.61 -2.49 19.66
N ALA A 178 4.85 -2.98 19.52
CA ALA A 178 5.17 -4.06 18.57
C ALA A 178 5.10 -5.47 19.20
N ASP A 179 4.69 -5.56 20.46
CA ASP A 179 4.59 -6.83 21.19
C ASP A 179 3.52 -7.75 20.60
N GLY A 180 3.58 -9.04 20.94
CA GLY A 180 2.66 -10.06 20.43
C GLY A 180 1.19 -9.82 20.78
N LYS A 181 0.88 -8.91 21.71
CA LYS A 181 -0.50 -8.52 22.04
C LYS A 181 -1.10 -7.56 21.02
N ASN A 182 -0.25 -6.86 20.25
CA ASN A 182 -0.63 -5.85 19.28
C ASN A 182 -0.30 -6.33 17.85
N ASN A 183 -0.85 -7.49 17.47
CA ASN A 183 -0.95 -7.88 16.06
C ASN A 183 -2.13 -7.12 15.41
N ASP A 184 -2.23 -7.16 14.08
CA ASP A 184 -3.19 -6.33 13.35
C ASP A 184 -4.65 -6.68 13.70
N ALA A 185 -4.96 -7.97 13.87
CA ALA A 185 -6.26 -8.45 14.34
C ALA A 185 -6.60 -7.92 15.75
N SER A 186 -5.68 -8.01 16.71
CA SER A 186 -5.89 -7.51 18.07
C SER A 186 -6.05 -5.99 18.11
N ILE A 187 -5.31 -5.27 17.27
CA ILE A 187 -5.39 -3.81 17.17
C ILE A 187 -6.77 -3.39 16.66
N VAL A 188 -7.25 -3.97 15.55
CA VAL A 188 -8.57 -3.59 15.01
C VAL A 188 -9.70 -3.97 15.98
N GLN A 189 -9.62 -5.14 16.64
CA GLN A 189 -10.59 -5.51 17.68
C GLN A 189 -10.60 -4.51 18.84
N HIS A 190 -9.42 -4.07 19.30
CA HIS A 190 -9.33 -3.03 20.33
C HIS A 190 -10.00 -1.75 19.85
N MET A 191 -9.64 -1.23 18.68
CA MET A 191 -10.18 0.00 18.10
C MET A 191 -11.72 0.02 18.06
N MET A 192 -12.32 -1.09 17.62
CA MET A 192 -13.78 -1.23 17.54
C MET A 192 -14.42 -1.33 18.94
N ARG A 193 -13.83 -2.10 19.86
CA ARG A 193 -14.36 -2.27 21.23
C ARG A 193 -14.25 -1.00 22.07
N SER A 194 -13.12 -0.29 21.96
CA SER A 194 -12.93 0.98 22.65
C SER A 194 -13.70 2.12 21.99
N ASN A 195 -14.28 1.86 20.81
CA ASN A 195 -14.96 2.86 19.99
C ASN A 195 -14.08 4.10 19.80
N ASP A 196 -12.81 3.87 19.40
CA ASP A 196 -11.83 4.94 19.24
C ASP A 196 -12.39 6.00 18.28
N GLU A 197 -12.29 7.28 18.68
CA GLU A 197 -12.83 8.41 17.91
C GLU A 197 -14.33 8.33 17.60
N ASN A 198 -15.10 7.58 18.39
CA ASN A 198 -16.52 7.30 18.16
C ASN A 198 -16.81 6.67 16.78
N MET A 199 -15.86 5.91 16.21
CA MET A 199 -16.01 5.37 14.86
C MET A 199 -17.25 4.48 14.69
N MET A 200 -17.69 3.77 15.74
CA MET A 200 -18.87 2.91 15.69
C MET A 200 -20.19 3.69 15.59
N LYS A 201 -20.18 5.00 15.85
CA LYS A 201 -21.33 5.89 15.56
C LYS A 201 -21.32 6.38 14.12
N TRP A 202 -20.15 6.39 13.48
CA TRP A 202 -19.96 6.86 12.12
C TRP A 202 -20.17 5.73 11.10
N PHE A 203 -19.65 4.55 11.41
CA PHE A 203 -19.93 3.32 10.66
C PHE A 203 -21.37 2.85 10.87
N LYS A 204 -21.89 2.14 9.88
CA LYS A 204 -23.19 1.46 9.90
C LYS A 204 -22.99 -0.04 9.65
N LYS A 205 -24.05 -0.79 9.93
CA LYS A 205 -24.15 -2.19 9.51
C LYS A 205 -24.01 -2.25 7.98
N ASP A 206 -23.38 -3.31 7.50
CA ASP A 206 -23.12 -3.60 6.08
C ASP A 206 -22.11 -2.65 5.40
N ASP A 207 -21.40 -1.83 6.17
CA ASP A 207 -20.18 -1.17 5.70
C ASP A 207 -19.06 -2.19 5.45
N ILE A 208 -18.21 -1.89 4.47
CA ILE A 208 -17.24 -2.83 3.93
C ILE A 208 -15.83 -2.45 4.40
N LEU A 209 -15.14 -3.41 5.02
CA LEU A 209 -13.76 -3.29 5.47
C LEU A 209 -12.84 -4.14 4.57
N ILE A 210 -11.97 -3.47 3.81
CA ILE A 210 -10.91 -4.11 3.02
C ILE A 210 -9.66 -4.29 3.90
N LEU A 211 -9.25 -5.53 4.12
CA LEU A 211 -8.24 -5.89 5.13
C LEU A 211 -7.12 -6.78 4.57
N ASP A 212 -5.94 -6.73 5.20
CA ASP A 212 -4.87 -7.69 4.91
C ASP A 212 -5.14 -9.07 5.53
N ARG A 213 -4.37 -10.07 5.11
CA ARG A 213 -4.32 -11.40 5.75
C ARG A 213 -3.95 -11.34 7.23
N GLY A 214 -3.20 -10.31 7.66
CA GLY A 214 -2.85 -10.10 9.08
C GLY A 214 -4.06 -9.94 10.02
N PHE A 215 -5.24 -9.62 9.48
CA PHE A 215 -6.48 -9.39 10.23
C PHE A 215 -7.37 -10.63 10.37
N ARG A 216 -6.92 -11.80 9.89
CA ARG A 216 -7.70 -13.06 9.88
C ARG A 216 -8.45 -13.32 11.17
N ASP A 217 -7.76 -13.19 12.30
CA ASP A 217 -8.28 -13.58 13.61
C ASP A 217 -9.27 -12.52 14.17
N ALA A 218 -9.59 -11.47 13.41
CA ALA A 218 -10.61 -10.47 13.72
C ALA A 218 -11.87 -10.55 12.85
N LEU A 219 -11.88 -11.36 11.77
CA LEU A 219 -12.98 -11.36 10.80
C LEU A 219 -14.33 -11.72 11.44
N GLU A 220 -14.38 -12.80 12.24
CA GLU A 220 -15.60 -13.21 12.95
C GLU A 220 -16.13 -12.12 13.88
N PHE A 221 -15.23 -11.43 14.60
CA PHE A 221 -15.60 -10.32 15.46
C PHE A 221 -16.16 -9.13 14.64
N LEU A 222 -15.55 -8.81 13.51
CA LEU A 222 -16.01 -7.70 12.66
C LEU A 222 -17.38 -8.01 12.04
N HIS A 223 -17.64 -9.25 11.64
CA HIS A 223 -18.96 -9.70 11.20
C HIS A 223 -20.00 -9.59 12.32
N ALA A 224 -19.64 -9.96 13.55
CA ALA A 224 -20.50 -9.78 14.72
C ALA A 224 -20.78 -8.29 15.04
N CYS A 225 -19.86 -7.39 14.70
CA CYS A 225 -20.08 -5.95 14.75
C CYS A 225 -20.96 -5.40 13.61
N GLY A 226 -21.35 -6.26 12.65
CA GLY A 226 -22.20 -5.89 11.52
C GLY A 226 -21.45 -5.43 10.27
N PHE A 227 -20.13 -5.57 10.21
CA PHE A 227 -19.34 -5.22 9.02
C PHE A 227 -19.31 -6.36 8.00
N GLN A 228 -19.23 -5.99 6.73
CA GLN A 228 -18.72 -6.87 5.69
C GLN A 228 -17.20 -6.75 5.63
N THR A 229 -16.50 -7.85 5.33
CA THR A 229 -15.03 -7.83 5.27
C THR A 229 -14.53 -8.52 4.04
N GLU A 230 -13.60 -7.88 3.35
CA GLU A 230 -12.91 -8.43 2.19
C GLU A 230 -11.43 -8.55 2.50
N SER A 231 -10.88 -9.77 2.43
CA SER A 231 -9.46 -10.02 2.68
C SER A 231 -8.93 -11.10 1.73
N PRO A 232 -7.64 -11.07 1.36
CA PRO A 232 -7.10 -12.10 0.49
C PRO A 232 -7.23 -13.49 1.13
N ALA A 233 -7.58 -14.49 0.33
CA ALA A 233 -7.85 -15.84 0.81
C ALA A 233 -6.70 -16.46 1.61
N PHE A 234 -7.03 -17.37 2.52
CA PHE A 234 -6.08 -18.13 3.32
C PHE A 234 -5.90 -19.53 2.77
N LEU A 235 -4.65 -19.99 2.72
CA LEU A 235 -4.37 -21.35 2.31
C LEU A 235 -4.88 -22.31 3.40
N ALA A 236 -5.78 -23.23 3.04
CA ALA A 236 -6.25 -24.25 3.96
C ALA A 236 -5.08 -25.11 4.48
N LYS A 237 -5.16 -25.59 5.74
CA LYS A 237 -4.05 -26.29 6.41
C LYS A 237 -3.49 -27.48 5.63
N SER A 238 -4.34 -28.19 4.89
CA SER A 238 -3.97 -29.34 4.05
C SER A 238 -3.71 -28.98 2.59
N ALA A 239 -4.10 -27.77 2.16
CA ALA A 239 -3.95 -27.33 0.79
C ALA A 239 -2.50 -26.95 0.51
N LYS A 240 -2.01 -27.39 -0.64
CA LYS A 240 -0.71 -26.97 -1.16
C LYS A 240 -0.84 -25.63 -1.89
N GLN A 241 -1.92 -25.39 -2.62
CA GLN A 241 -2.16 -24.20 -3.44
C GLN A 241 -3.54 -23.58 -3.18
N PHE A 242 -3.69 -22.31 -3.52
CA PHE A 242 -5.00 -21.66 -3.62
C PHE A 242 -5.82 -22.27 -4.75
N SER A 243 -7.14 -22.32 -4.58
CA SER A 243 -8.04 -22.56 -5.70
C SER A 243 -7.98 -21.38 -6.69
N THR A 244 -8.43 -21.60 -7.93
CA THR A 244 -8.57 -20.50 -8.91
C THR A 244 -9.46 -19.40 -8.37
N GLU A 245 -10.55 -19.77 -7.71
CA GLU A 245 -11.51 -18.85 -7.08
C GLU A 245 -10.84 -18.02 -5.98
N ASP A 246 -10.17 -18.65 -5.02
CA ASP A 246 -9.44 -17.96 -3.94
C ASP A 246 -8.38 -16.99 -4.47
N ALA A 247 -7.66 -17.41 -5.50
CA ALA A 247 -6.65 -16.58 -6.14
C ALA A 247 -7.28 -15.37 -6.83
N ASN A 248 -8.42 -15.55 -7.51
CA ASN A 248 -9.15 -14.46 -8.15
C ASN A 248 -9.75 -13.48 -7.15
N LEU A 249 -10.40 -13.96 -6.08
CA LEU A 249 -10.89 -13.12 -4.99
C LEU A 249 -9.76 -12.30 -4.37
N SER A 250 -8.62 -12.94 -4.10
CA SER A 250 -7.43 -12.25 -3.58
C SER A 250 -6.97 -11.11 -4.51
N ARG A 251 -7.03 -11.29 -5.84
CA ARG A 251 -6.65 -10.25 -6.81
C ARG A 251 -7.58 -9.04 -6.75
N LEU A 252 -8.89 -9.25 -6.62
CA LEU A 252 -9.86 -8.16 -6.47
C LEU A 252 -9.53 -7.32 -5.22
N VAL A 253 -9.26 -7.99 -4.10
CA VAL A 253 -8.92 -7.32 -2.84
C VAL A 253 -7.59 -6.58 -2.94
N THR A 254 -6.56 -7.20 -3.51
CA THR A 254 -5.24 -6.58 -3.68
C THR A 254 -5.29 -5.34 -4.57
N LYS A 255 -6.17 -5.32 -5.59
CA LYS A 255 -6.36 -4.16 -6.46
C LYS A 255 -6.76 -2.90 -5.69
N ILE A 256 -7.63 -3.04 -4.68
CA ILE A 256 -8.07 -1.92 -3.83
C ILE A 256 -7.07 -1.64 -2.70
N ARG A 257 -6.51 -2.69 -2.08
CA ARG A 257 -5.53 -2.54 -0.98
C ARG A 257 -4.31 -1.71 -1.33
N TRP A 258 -3.88 -1.70 -2.59
CA TRP A 258 -2.74 -0.87 -3.01
C TRP A 258 -2.86 0.60 -2.58
N THR A 259 -4.08 1.14 -2.48
CA THR A 259 -4.33 2.51 -2.03
C THR A 259 -3.75 2.78 -0.64
N VAL A 260 -4.05 1.95 0.37
CA VAL A 260 -3.57 2.19 1.74
C VAL A 260 -2.05 1.98 1.85
N GLU A 261 -1.47 1.09 1.04
CA GLU A 261 -0.01 0.90 0.95
C GLU A 261 0.66 2.18 0.42
N SER A 262 0.06 2.81 -0.59
CA SER A 262 0.51 4.09 -1.14
C SER A 262 0.31 5.26 -0.18
N VAL A 263 -0.77 5.28 0.61
CA VAL A 263 -0.94 6.25 1.71
C VAL A 263 0.16 6.08 2.75
N ASN A 264 0.44 4.84 3.15
CA ASN A 264 1.50 4.52 4.09
C ASN A 264 2.87 4.98 3.58
N ALA A 265 3.14 4.84 2.27
CA ALA A 265 4.35 5.39 1.64
C ALA A 265 4.35 6.93 1.65
N ARG A 266 3.22 7.57 1.31
CA ARG A 266 3.04 9.03 1.30
C ARG A 266 3.27 9.66 2.68
N ILE A 267 2.79 9.04 3.76
CA ILE A 267 3.08 9.50 5.13
C ILE A 267 4.59 9.42 5.42
N LYS A 268 5.26 8.39 4.93
CA LYS A 268 6.69 8.16 5.18
C LYS A 268 7.63 8.99 4.31
N THR A 269 7.15 9.70 3.29
CA THR A 269 8.02 10.66 2.56
C THR A 269 8.45 11.83 3.45
N TRP A 270 7.77 12.05 4.57
CA TRP A 270 8.15 13.04 5.57
C TRP A 270 9.42 12.58 6.27
N LYS A 271 10.50 13.35 6.11
CA LYS A 271 11.86 13.06 6.62
C LYS A 271 11.91 12.64 8.10
N TYR A 272 10.92 13.08 8.89
CA TYR A 272 10.77 12.70 10.30
C TYR A 272 10.43 11.22 10.48
N PHE A 273 9.52 10.66 9.66
CA PHE A 273 9.06 9.27 9.76
C PHE A 273 9.87 8.27 8.93
N ASP A 274 10.59 8.75 7.91
CA ASP A 274 11.57 7.95 7.16
C ASP A 274 12.76 7.52 8.03
N LYS A 275 13.04 8.29 9.10
CA LYS A 275 14.17 8.07 10.01
C LYS A 275 13.76 7.38 11.30
N VAL A 276 14.77 7.01 12.08
CA VAL A 276 14.57 6.48 13.44
C VAL A 276 14.17 7.62 14.38
N VAL A 277 12.92 7.59 14.83
CA VAL A 277 12.34 8.59 15.73
C VAL A 277 13.01 8.54 17.11
N PRO A 278 13.45 9.69 17.65
CA PRO A 278 14.05 9.76 18.99
C PRO A 278 13.10 9.36 20.11
N ASN A 279 13.63 8.75 21.18
CA ASN A 279 12.81 8.31 22.33
C ASN A 279 12.02 9.45 22.99
N ILE A 280 12.54 10.68 22.95
CA ILE A 280 11.91 11.86 23.56
C ILE A 280 10.60 12.26 22.87
N ASP A 281 10.45 11.91 21.59
CA ASP A 281 9.29 12.31 20.80
C ASP A 281 8.21 11.24 20.71
N ILE A 282 8.44 10.05 21.26
CA ILE A 282 7.51 8.92 21.17
C ILE A 282 6.10 9.28 21.65
N LEU A 283 6.00 10.07 22.73
CA LEU A 283 4.70 10.50 23.28
C LEU A 283 3.95 11.47 22.37
N ASN A 284 4.63 12.12 21.43
CA ASN A 284 4.07 13.07 20.48
C ASN A 284 3.77 12.45 19.12
N LEU A 285 4.10 11.15 18.95
CA LEU A 285 4.10 10.51 17.64
C LEU A 285 2.69 10.44 17.04
N LYS A 286 1.66 10.25 17.87
CA LYS A 286 0.26 10.24 17.42
C LYS A 286 -0.10 11.57 16.76
N GLU A 287 0.18 12.68 17.42
CA GLU A 287 -0.14 14.01 16.92
C GLU A 287 0.64 14.34 15.66
N TYR A 288 1.93 13.99 15.58
CA TYR A 288 2.71 14.21 14.35
C TYR A 288 2.13 13.44 13.17
N LEU A 289 1.74 12.18 13.37
CA LEU A 289 1.13 11.37 12.31
C LEU A 289 -0.19 12.00 11.83
N ARG A 290 -1.04 12.46 12.77
CA ARG A 290 -2.31 13.12 12.44
C ARG A 290 -2.11 14.47 11.76
N ILE A 291 -1.13 15.27 12.17
CA ILE A 291 -0.77 16.53 11.48
C ILE A 291 -0.36 16.22 10.04
N VAL A 292 0.52 15.25 9.82
CA VAL A 292 0.93 14.86 8.47
C VAL A 292 -0.24 14.30 7.66
N GLY A 293 -1.10 13.47 8.25
CA GLY A 293 -2.31 12.98 7.61
C GLY A 293 -3.24 14.12 7.16
N ALA A 294 -3.45 15.12 8.02
CA ALA A 294 -4.28 16.30 7.70
C ALA A 294 -3.67 17.13 6.57
N ILE A 295 -2.36 17.34 6.58
CA ILE A 295 -1.64 18.02 5.48
C ILE A 295 -1.78 17.22 4.18
N CYS A 296 -1.67 15.89 4.24
CA CYS A 296 -1.89 15.03 3.09
C CYS A 296 -3.30 15.18 2.51
N ASN A 297 -4.34 15.09 3.34
CA ASN A 297 -5.72 15.26 2.88
C ASN A 297 -6.00 16.64 2.29
N LYS A 298 -5.43 17.70 2.88
CA LYS A 298 -5.67 19.06 2.40
C LYS A 298 -4.94 19.40 1.09
N PHE A 299 -3.70 18.94 0.93
CA PHE A 299 -2.81 19.49 -0.10
C PHE A 299 -2.32 18.48 -1.14
N LYS A 300 -2.49 17.17 -0.90
CA LYS A 300 -2.07 16.15 -1.86
C LYS A 300 -3.27 15.68 -2.67
N PRO A 301 -3.11 15.49 -3.99
CA PRO A 301 -4.19 14.94 -4.80
C PRO A 301 -4.53 13.50 -4.34
N PRO A 302 -5.75 13.03 -4.65
CA PRO A 302 -6.11 11.62 -4.50
C PRO A 302 -5.06 10.70 -5.14
N LEU A 303 -4.91 9.49 -4.61
CA LEU A 303 -4.04 8.47 -5.22
C LEU A 303 -4.68 7.86 -6.47
N ILE A 304 -6.01 7.83 -6.49
CA ILE A 304 -6.80 7.31 -7.61
C ILE A 304 -7.94 8.29 -7.86
N THR A 305 -8.07 8.75 -9.11
CA THR A 305 -9.24 9.51 -9.56
C THR A 305 -10.13 8.57 -10.36
N SER A 306 -11.42 8.48 -10.01
CA SER A 306 -12.39 7.69 -10.76
C SER A 306 -12.53 8.19 -12.20
N VAL A 307 -12.38 7.29 -13.17
CA VAL A 307 -12.72 7.50 -14.57
C VAL A 307 -13.64 6.38 -15.04
N GLU A 308 -14.38 6.60 -16.13
CA GLU A 308 -15.37 5.64 -16.65
C GLU A 308 -14.76 4.27 -16.96
N GLU A 309 -13.55 4.25 -17.53
CA GLU A 309 -12.79 3.03 -17.84
C GLU A 309 -12.56 2.14 -16.60
N HIS A 310 -12.51 2.70 -15.39
CA HIS A 310 -12.37 1.91 -14.16
C HIS A 310 -13.57 0.96 -13.94
N CYS A 311 -14.77 1.38 -14.34
CA CYS A 311 -15.95 0.52 -14.27
C CYS A 311 -15.84 -0.65 -15.25
N ASP A 312 -15.38 -0.40 -16.48
CA ASP A 312 -15.17 -1.44 -17.50
C ASP A 312 -14.12 -2.44 -17.05
N ILE A 313 -13.00 -1.95 -16.52
CA ILE A 313 -11.94 -2.80 -15.97
C ILE A 313 -12.47 -3.64 -14.81
N ALA A 314 -13.17 -3.04 -13.86
CA ALA A 314 -13.75 -3.76 -12.72
C ALA A 314 -14.75 -4.83 -13.14
N ARG A 315 -15.62 -4.54 -14.12
CA ARG A 315 -16.54 -5.52 -14.72
C ARG A 315 -15.78 -6.68 -15.35
N SER A 316 -14.75 -6.38 -16.16
CA SER A 316 -13.89 -7.40 -16.78
C SER A 316 -13.18 -8.27 -15.73
N MET A 317 -12.69 -7.67 -14.64
CA MET A 317 -12.09 -8.39 -13.51
C MET A 317 -13.09 -9.35 -12.86
N LEU A 318 -14.34 -8.92 -12.64
CA LEU A 318 -15.42 -9.75 -12.06
C LEU A 318 -15.90 -10.85 -13.01
N GLU A 319 -15.97 -10.58 -14.30
CA GLU A 319 -16.34 -11.58 -15.29
C GLU A 319 -15.27 -12.67 -15.38
N LYS A 320 -14.00 -12.27 -15.48
CA LYS A 320 -12.87 -13.21 -15.50
C LYS A 320 -12.70 -13.96 -14.18
N SER A 321 -13.01 -13.34 -13.04
CA SER A 321 -12.87 -14.02 -11.74
C SER A 321 -13.78 -15.24 -11.60
N LYS A 322 -14.93 -15.21 -12.29
CA LYS A 322 -15.94 -16.29 -12.33
C LYS A 322 -15.66 -17.35 -13.38
N GLN A 323 -14.70 -17.14 -14.28
CA GLN A 323 -14.38 -18.11 -15.34
C GLN A 323 -13.56 -19.29 -14.78
N PRO A 324 -13.83 -20.52 -15.23
CA PRO A 324 -13.04 -21.68 -14.85
C PRO A 324 -11.64 -21.63 -15.47
N ASN A 325 -10.64 -22.15 -14.75
CA ASN A 325 -9.30 -22.30 -15.29
C ASN A 325 -9.20 -23.58 -16.14
N LEU A 326 -9.57 -23.48 -17.42
CA LEU A 326 -9.55 -24.62 -18.35
C LEU A 326 -8.15 -25.20 -18.55
N LEU A 327 -7.09 -24.38 -18.43
CA LEU A 327 -5.72 -24.87 -18.52
C LEU A 327 -5.36 -25.73 -17.30
N GLN A 328 -5.73 -25.31 -16.09
CA GLN A 328 -5.59 -26.11 -14.89
C GLN A 328 -6.28 -27.47 -15.06
N GLU A 329 -7.53 -27.49 -15.54
CA GLU A 329 -8.24 -28.74 -15.78
C GLU A 329 -7.51 -29.64 -16.76
N ARG A 330 -7.01 -29.08 -17.88
CA ARG A 330 -6.27 -29.82 -18.89
C ARG A 330 -4.98 -30.42 -18.33
N VAL A 331 -4.18 -29.63 -17.61
CA VAL A 331 -2.91 -30.07 -16.99
C VAL A 331 -3.14 -31.15 -15.92
N LEU A 332 -4.25 -31.08 -15.17
CA LEU A 332 -4.57 -32.07 -14.14
C LEU A 332 -5.17 -33.36 -14.72
N LYS A 333 -5.97 -33.28 -15.79
CA LYS A 333 -6.55 -34.43 -16.49
C LYS A 333 -5.49 -35.20 -17.29
N ASP A 334 -4.64 -34.47 -18.02
CA ASP A 334 -3.57 -35.05 -18.83
C ASP A 334 -2.28 -35.21 -18.04
N LYS A 335 -2.12 -36.37 -17.40
CA LYS A 335 -0.91 -36.71 -16.65
C LYS A 335 0.35 -36.78 -17.51
N ALA A 336 0.24 -36.85 -18.85
CA ALA A 336 1.40 -36.85 -19.74
C ALA A 336 2.06 -35.47 -19.77
N LEU A 337 1.25 -34.38 -19.75
CA LEU A 337 1.76 -33.01 -19.67
C LEU A 337 2.64 -32.83 -18.43
N GLY A 338 2.22 -33.36 -17.27
CA GLY A 338 2.95 -33.24 -16.01
C GLY A 338 4.23 -34.08 -15.90
N LYS A 339 4.53 -34.96 -16.88
CA LYS A 339 5.74 -35.79 -16.88
C LYS A 339 6.83 -35.15 -17.73
N ARG A 340 8.09 -35.37 -17.34
CA ARG A 340 9.24 -35.06 -18.18
C ARG A 340 9.27 -36.04 -19.35
N SER A 341 8.87 -35.59 -20.54
CA SER A 341 8.87 -36.38 -21.78
C SER A 341 9.76 -35.72 -22.83
N ARG A 342 10.07 -36.43 -23.92
CA ARG A 342 10.76 -35.88 -25.09
C ARG A 342 9.94 -34.83 -25.85
N GLU A 343 8.67 -34.65 -25.46
CA GLU A 343 7.78 -33.69 -26.08
C GLU A 343 7.94 -32.28 -25.51
N TRP A 344 8.66 -32.14 -24.39
CA TRP A 344 9.07 -30.84 -23.86
C TRP A 344 10.44 -30.46 -24.38
N VAL A 345 10.49 -29.47 -25.26
CA VAL A 345 11.74 -28.98 -25.87
C VAL A 345 12.05 -27.58 -25.31
N PRO A 346 13.29 -27.30 -24.88
CA PRO A 346 13.69 -25.97 -24.47
C PRO A 346 13.37 -24.92 -25.55
N LEU A 347 12.96 -23.72 -25.14
CA LEU A 347 12.55 -22.66 -26.06
C LEU A 347 13.66 -22.29 -27.05
N HIS A 348 14.93 -22.28 -26.61
CA HIS A 348 16.09 -21.98 -27.46
C HIS A 348 16.41 -23.08 -28.50
N ASP A 349 15.98 -24.32 -28.25
CA ASP A 349 16.15 -25.45 -29.18
C ASP A 349 15.00 -25.54 -30.21
N CYS A 350 13.97 -24.72 -30.07
CA CYS A 350 12.79 -24.75 -30.93
C CYS A 350 13.02 -23.99 -32.25
N LYS A 351 12.90 -24.70 -33.38
CA LYS A 351 13.06 -24.15 -34.74
C LYS A 351 11.96 -23.16 -35.18
N HIS A 352 10.90 -22.96 -34.38
CA HIS A 352 9.72 -22.18 -34.73
C HIS A 352 9.44 -21.00 -33.77
N TYR A 353 10.48 -20.47 -33.10
CA TYR A 353 10.35 -19.36 -32.17
C TYR A 353 9.72 -18.09 -32.78
N ASP A 354 9.89 -17.88 -34.09
CA ASP A 354 9.35 -16.72 -34.81
C ASP A 354 7.82 -16.58 -34.74
N ASN A 355 7.12 -17.67 -34.39
CA ASN A 355 5.67 -17.68 -34.25
C ASN A 355 5.20 -17.33 -32.83
N PHE A 356 6.09 -17.09 -31.85
CA PHE A 356 5.67 -16.71 -30.50
C PHE A 356 4.95 -15.35 -30.53
N PRO A 357 3.80 -15.21 -29.85
CA PRO A 357 2.99 -14.02 -29.99
C PRO A 357 3.68 -12.76 -29.45
N LYS A 358 3.67 -11.70 -30.26
CA LYS A 358 4.06 -10.35 -29.83
C LYS A 358 2.85 -9.66 -29.24
N LEU A 359 2.79 -9.62 -27.92
CA LEU A 359 1.72 -8.97 -27.19
C LEU A 359 1.94 -7.46 -27.14
N THR A 360 0.88 -6.68 -27.41
CA THR A 360 0.92 -5.23 -27.22
C THR A 360 0.91 -4.89 -25.73
N VAL A 361 1.49 -3.75 -25.36
CA VAL A 361 1.47 -3.27 -23.97
C VAL A 361 0.03 -3.08 -23.48
N ASP A 362 -0.88 -2.63 -24.34
CA ASP A 362 -2.28 -2.44 -23.97
C ASP A 362 -3.01 -3.76 -23.75
N TYR A 363 -2.73 -4.79 -24.55
CA TYR A 363 -3.24 -6.12 -24.28
C TYR A 363 -2.70 -6.67 -22.95
N LEU A 364 -1.41 -6.50 -22.67
CA LEU A 364 -0.83 -6.90 -21.38
C LEU A 364 -1.47 -6.14 -20.21
N ARG A 365 -1.75 -4.84 -20.35
CA ARG A 365 -2.49 -4.05 -19.35
C ARG A 365 -3.89 -4.60 -19.10
N SER A 366 -4.56 -5.09 -20.15
CA SER A 366 -5.88 -5.72 -20.05
C SER A 366 -5.85 -7.07 -19.32
N LEU A 367 -4.69 -7.73 -19.25
CA LEU A 367 -4.48 -8.98 -18.51
C LEU A 367 -4.09 -8.74 -17.05
N THR A 368 -3.11 -7.86 -16.84
CA THR A 368 -2.57 -7.58 -15.50
C THR A 368 -3.48 -6.67 -14.69
N PHE A 369 -4.37 -5.94 -15.36
CA PHE A 369 -5.20 -4.89 -14.78
C PHE A 369 -4.37 -3.86 -14.01
N GLY A 370 -3.13 -3.61 -14.45
CA GLY A 370 -2.17 -2.72 -13.79
C GLY A 370 -0.85 -2.54 -14.54
N VAL A 371 -0.23 -1.37 -14.36
CA VAL A 371 1.02 -1.01 -15.07
C VAL A 371 2.29 -1.39 -14.31
N TYR A 372 2.20 -1.60 -13.00
CA TYR A 372 3.36 -1.83 -12.15
C TYR A 372 4.09 -3.14 -12.48
N GLN A 373 3.34 -4.21 -12.73
CA GLN A 373 3.91 -5.51 -13.09
C GLN A 373 4.59 -5.44 -14.46
N LEU A 374 4.00 -4.70 -15.41
CA LEU A 374 4.58 -4.50 -16.74
C LEU A 374 5.86 -3.69 -16.68
N TYR A 375 5.96 -2.71 -15.79
CA TYR A 375 7.19 -1.94 -15.58
C TYR A 375 8.32 -2.79 -14.99
N GLN A 376 8.00 -3.75 -14.12
CA GLN A 376 9.00 -4.66 -13.55
C GLN A 376 9.40 -5.81 -14.48
N ALA A 377 8.52 -6.19 -15.42
CA ALA A 377 8.72 -7.36 -16.26
C ALA A 377 10.07 -7.39 -17.01
N PRO A 378 10.59 -6.29 -17.60
CA PRO A 378 11.90 -6.30 -18.26
C PRO A 378 13.04 -6.65 -17.30
N ASN A 379 13.12 -5.99 -16.14
CA ASN A 379 14.18 -6.25 -15.16
C ASN A 379 14.10 -7.69 -14.59
N TYR A 380 12.87 -8.20 -14.43
CA TYR A 380 12.67 -9.59 -14.01
C TYR A 380 13.09 -10.57 -15.11
N ALA A 381 12.79 -10.27 -16.37
CA ALA A 381 13.22 -11.06 -17.51
C ALA A 381 14.75 -11.07 -17.61
N ASP A 382 15.40 -9.91 -17.54
CA ASP A 382 16.87 -9.80 -17.64
C ASP A 382 17.57 -10.65 -16.58
N GLN A 383 17.18 -10.54 -15.30
CA GLN A 383 17.76 -11.34 -14.21
C GLN A 383 17.66 -12.85 -14.47
N HIS A 384 16.60 -13.29 -15.13
CA HIS A 384 16.29 -14.71 -15.29
C HIS A 384 16.64 -15.28 -16.66
N LEU A 385 16.97 -14.44 -17.64
CA LEU A 385 17.39 -14.81 -18.99
C LEU A 385 18.91 -14.72 -19.21
N ASP A 386 19.65 -14.09 -18.29
CA ASP A 386 21.12 -14.11 -18.27
C ASP A 386 21.67 -15.54 -18.08
N ASN A 387 22.96 -15.77 -18.36
CA ASN A 387 23.60 -17.10 -18.31
C ASN A 387 23.56 -17.80 -16.93
N ASP A 388 23.29 -17.06 -15.86
CA ASP A 388 23.08 -17.55 -14.49
C ASP A 388 21.58 -17.64 -14.12
N GLY A 389 20.70 -17.46 -15.09
CA GLY A 389 19.25 -17.31 -14.94
C GLY A 389 18.53 -18.61 -14.59
N ASP A 390 17.63 -18.51 -13.62
CA ASP A 390 16.88 -19.61 -12.99
C ASP A 390 15.54 -19.97 -13.71
N ILE A 391 15.30 -19.50 -14.94
CA ILE A 391 14.06 -19.78 -15.69
C ILE A 391 14.30 -20.67 -16.91
N ASP A 392 13.76 -21.88 -16.84
CA ASP A 392 13.72 -22.79 -17.99
C ASP A 392 12.34 -22.71 -18.67
N ILE A 393 12.29 -22.24 -19.92
CA ILE A 393 11.06 -22.23 -20.73
C ILE A 393 11.07 -23.42 -21.70
N PHE A 394 9.97 -24.17 -21.72
CA PHE A 394 9.75 -25.33 -22.56
C PHE A 394 8.49 -25.16 -23.40
N LEU A 395 8.55 -25.59 -24.66
CA LEU A 395 7.40 -25.73 -25.54
C LEU A 395 7.04 -27.21 -25.68
N HIS A 396 5.74 -27.49 -25.73
CA HIS A 396 5.26 -28.84 -25.97
C HIS A 396 5.14 -29.09 -27.49
N THR A 397 5.84 -30.09 -28.03
CA THR A 397 5.93 -30.34 -29.48
C THR A 397 4.60 -30.80 -30.09
N VAL A 398 3.83 -31.63 -29.38
CA VAL A 398 2.51 -32.12 -29.83
C VAL A 398 1.39 -31.09 -29.58
N SER A 399 1.37 -30.47 -28.39
CA SER A 399 0.46 -29.39 -28.03
C SER A 399 1.17 -28.04 -28.14
N SER A 400 1.48 -27.61 -29.37
CA SER A 400 2.29 -26.39 -29.64
C SER A 400 1.74 -25.08 -29.06
N SER A 401 0.49 -25.08 -28.59
CA SER A 401 -0.13 -23.97 -27.86
C SER A 401 0.28 -23.92 -26.38
N ILE A 402 0.91 -24.95 -25.82
CA ILE A 402 1.25 -24.99 -24.39
C ILE A 402 2.73 -24.66 -24.18
N VAL A 403 2.95 -23.70 -23.29
CA VAL A 403 4.26 -23.31 -22.80
C VAL A 403 4.34 -23.66 -21.32
N GLN A 404 5.47 -24.22 -20.89
CA GLN A 404 5.80 -24.41 -19.48
C GLN A 404 7.03 -23.57 -19.15
N ALA A 405 6.99 -22.82 -18.06
CA ALA A 405 8.18 -22.15 -17.53
C ALA A 405 8.47 -22.67 -16.12
N LYS A 406 9.69 -23.14 -15.86
CA LYS A 406 10.13 -23.49 -14.51
C LYS A 406 10.87 -22.32 -13.91
N ILE A 407 10.44 -21.88 -12.74
CA ILE A 407 11.00 -20.73 -12.04
C ILE A 407 11.48 -21.18 -10.67
N GLN A 408 12.75 -20.90 -10.35
CA GLN A 408 13.29 -21.13 -9.01
C GLN A 408 12.57 -20.29 -7.95
N SER A 409 12.30 -20.89 -6.79
CA SER A 409 11.70 -20.15 -5.67
C SER A 409 12.68 -19.15 -5.07
N ARG A 410 12.30 -17.86 -5.09
CA ARG A 410 13.06 -16.78 -4.43
C ARG A 410 13.30 -16.98 -2.92
N HIS A 411 12.49 -17.82 -2.27
CA HIS A 411 12.57 -18.05 -0.82
C HIS A 411 13.39 -19.30 -0.45
N THR A 412 13.69 -20.17 -1.41
CA THR A 412 14.40 -21.41 -1.13
C THR A 412 14.98 -22.02 -2.41
N SER A 413 16.24 -22.44 -2.34
CA SER A 413 16.92 -23.14 -3.43
C SER A 413 16.35 -24.54 -3.70
N CYS A 414 15.61 -25.14 -2.75
CA CYS A 414 15.12 -26.52 -2.90
C CYS A 414 13.77 -26.64 -3.64
N LYS A 415 13.19 -25.54 -4.15
CA LYS A 415 11.89 -25.58 -4.82
C LYS A 415 11.88 -24.80 -6.13
N GLN A 416 11.38 -25.44 -7.17
CA GLN A 416 11.03 -24.82 -8.44
C GLN A 416 9.51 -24.84 -8.65
N TYR A 417 9.00 -23.86 -9.36
CA TYR A 417 7.60 -23.67 -9.74
C TYR A 417 7.45 -23.79 -11.25
N CYS A 418 6.61 -24.70 -11.74
CA CYS A 418 6.21 -24.82 -13.14
C CYS A 418 4.97 -23.96 -13.40
N LEU A 419 5.16 -22.84 -14.09
CA LEU A 419 4.09 -22.09 -14.73
C LEU A 419 3.72 -22.73 -16.05
N TRP A 420 2.45 -22.59 -16.40
CA TRP A 420 1.82 -23.12 -17.59
C TRP A 420 1.06 -21.97 -18.24
N LEU A 421 1.27 -21.82 -19.54
CA LEU A 421 0.61 -20.85 -20.39
C LEU A 421 0.00 -21.62 -21.56
N ILE A 422 -1.16 -21.17 -22.03
CA ILE A 422 -1.70 -21.59 -23.31
C ILE A 422 -1.85 -20.39 -24.24
N THR A 423 -1.31 -20.51 -25.45
CA THR A 423 -1.40 -19.52 -26.53
C THR A 423 -2.30 -20.07 -27.63
N TYR A 424 -3.38 -19.37 -27.95
CA TYR A 424 -4.25 -19.74 -29.06
C TYR A 424 -3.82 -18.99 -30.31
N HIS A 425 -3.26 -19.70 -31.29
CA HIS A 425 -2.72 -19.10 -32.52
C HIS A 425 -3.75 -18.79 -33.61
N TYR A 426 -5.06 -18.96 -33.38
CA TYR A 426 -6.03 -19.02 -34.48
C TYR A 426 -7.27 -18.12 -34.37
N LEU A 427 -7.34 -17.17 -33.43
CA LEU A 427 -8.49 -16.27 -33.34
C LEU A 427 -8.00 -14.83 -33.24
N LYS A 428 -7.74 -14.22 -34.41
CA LYS A 428 -7.35 -12.82 -34.68
C LYS A 428 -5.96 -12.37 -34.16
N PRO A 429 -5.26 -11.50 -34.92
CA PRO A 429 -3.96 -10.93 -34.53
C PRO A 429 -3.96 -10.22 -33.16
N ASP A 430 -5.13 -9.80 -32.67
CA ASP A 430 -5.29 -8.99 -31.45
C ASP A 430 -5.93 -9.72 -30.26
N SER A 431 -6.26 -11.01 -30.37
CA SER A 431 -6.91 -11.75 -29.28
C SER A 431 -6.20 -13.06 -28.97
N ILE A 432 -5.22 -12.96 -28.09
CA ILE A 432 -4.74 -14.13 -27.35
C ILE A 432 -5.70 -14.34 -26.18
N GLN A 433 -6.03 -15.58 -25.87
CA GLN A 433 -6.59 -15.93 -24.57
C GLN A 433 -5.47 -16.60 -23.78
N THR A 434 -4.71 -15.81 -23.03
CA THR A 434 -3.70 -16.36 -22.13
C THR A 434 -4.39 -16.84 -20.86
N ASN A 435 -4.58 -18.16 -20.75
CA ASN A 435 -4.88 -18.79 -19.47
C ASN A 435 -3.57 -19.22 -18.81
N LEU A 436 -3.48 -18.95 -17.51
CA LEU A 436 -2.27 -19.12 -16.69
C LEU A 436 -2.52 -20.13 -15.57
N TYR A 437 -1.59 -21.04 -15.33
CA TYR A 437 -1.64 -22.00 -14.22
C TYR A 437 -0.24 -22.27 -13.65
N CYS A 438 -0.11 -22.55 -12.34
CA CYS A 438 1.19 -22.72 -11.66
C CYS A 438 1.23 -23.98 -10.76
N LEU A 439 2.31 -24.76 -10.80
CA LEU A 439 2.58 -25.97 -10.01
C LEU A 439 4.09 -26.21 -9.80
N PRO A 440 4.65 -26.43 -8.59
CA PRO A 440 4.03 -26.53 -7.28
C PRO A 440 3.74 -25.13 -6.69
N PRO A 441 3.18 -25.00 -5.48
CA PRO A 441 2.58 -23.74 -5.02
C PRO A 441 3.57 -22.66 -4.60
N MET A 442 3.40 -21.44 -5.11
CA MET A 442 4.04 -20.25 -4.52
C MET A 442 3.44 -19.97 -3.12
N LYS A 443 4.27 -20.11 -2.09
CA LYS A 443 3.89 -19.89 -0.67
C LYS A 443 3.73 -18.42 -0.26
N SER A 444 3.95 -17.46 -1.15
CA SER A 444 3.88 -16.03 -0.81
C SER A 444 2.81 -15.31 -1.60
N SER A 445 1.93 -14.59 -0.90
CA SER A 445 1.16 -13.44 -1.39
C SER A 445 2.04 -12.21 -1.67
N GLY A 446 3.29 -12.43 -2.09
CA GLY A 446 4.01 -11.37 -2.79
C GLY A 446 3.39 -11.30 -4.18
N LEU A 447 2.98 -10.11 -4.59
CA LEU A 447 2.60 -9.77 -5.96
C LEU A 447 3.46 -10.55 -6.97
N ILE A 448 2.91 -11.64 -7.49
CA ILE A 448 3.37 -12.31 -8.69
C ILE A 448 2.08 -12.50 -9.48
N ILE A 449 1.73 -11.46 -10.23
CA ILE A 449 0.96 -11.66 -11.44
C ILE A 449 1.99 -12.28 -12.38
N SER A 450 1.82 -13.57 -12.63
CA SER A 450 2.39 -14.20 -13.82
C SER A 450 1.94 -13.33 -15.00
N PRO A 451 2.88 -12.84 -15.82
CA PRO A 451 2.82 -11.57 -16.56
C PRO A 451 1.57 -11.32 -17.39
#